data_AF-A0A9E9DGE0-F1
#
_entry.id   AF-A0A9E9DGE0-F1
#
_cell.length_a   1.000
_cell.length_b   1.000
_cell.length_c   1.000
_cell.angle_alpha   90.00
_cell.angle_beta   90.00
_cell.angle_gamma   90.00
#
_symmetry.space_group_name_H-M   'P 1'
#
loop_
_entity.id
_entity.type
_entity.pdbx_description
1 polymer ?
#
loop_
_entity_poly.entity_id
_entity_poly.type
_entity_poly.pdbx_seq_one_letter_code
_entity_poly.pdbx_strand_id
1 'polypeptide(L)' 'MGPACARQARSTYIEPQESQLVEHGHYANKRGETVHSPAHTKNGAKPDGTSARCRDGSYSFSHSHRGTCSRHGGVAEWE' A
#
# COMPACT_ATOMS: atom_id res chain seq x y z
N MET A 1 -5.03 -24.79 33.35
CA MET A 1 -4.22 -25.45 32.32
C MET A 1 -3.83 -24.39 31.31
N GLY A 2 -2.54 -24.24 31.01
CA GLY A 2 -2.06 -23.44 29.89
C GLY A 2 -0.77 -24.08 29.37
N PRO A 3 -0.23 -23.67 28.20
CA PRO A 3 -0.58 -22.44 27.47
C PRO A 3 -0.70 -22.61 25.92
N ALA A 4 -0.99 -21.48 25.26
CA ALA A 4 -0.56 -21.12 23.90
C ALA A 4 -1.39 -21.63 22.70
N CYS A 5 -2.40 -20.86 22.30
CA CYS A 5 -2.66 -20.65 20.87
C CYS A 5 -1.73 -19.52 20.40
N ALA A 6 -1.09 -19.75 19.26
CA ALA A 6 0.13 -19.10 18.80
C ALA A 6 0.14 -17.56 18.88
N ARG A 7 1.30 -17.03 19.31
CA ARG A 7 1.73 -15.64 19.11
C ARG A 7 1.59 -15.31 17.63
N GLN A 8 0.63 -14.47 17.26
CA GLN A 8 0.77 -13.69 16.04
C GLN A 8 2.03 -12.85 16.26
N ALA A 9 3.14 -13.24 15.63
CA ALA A 9 4.29 -12.39 15.52
C ALA A 9 3.80 -11.13 14.80
N ARG A 10 3.57 -10.08 15.58
CA ARG A 10 3.30 -8.75 15.07
C ARG A 10 4.56 -8.33 14.35
N SER A 11 4.59 -8.65 13.08
CA SER A 11 5.59 -8.14 12.19
C SER A 11 5.61 -6.63 12.31
N THR A 12 6.80 -6.11 12.61
CA THR A 12 7.14 -4.69 12.60
C THR A 12 7.25 -4.16 11.17
N TYR A 13 6.46 -4.70 10.24
CA TYR A 13 6.27 -4.09 8.93
C TYR A 13 5.13 -3.11 9.13
N ILE A 14 5.40 -1.82 8.94
CA ILE A 14 4.35 -0.82 8.79
C ILE A 14 3.63 -1.20 7.48
N GLU A 15 2.75 -2.20 7.51
CA GLU A 15 1.83 -2.38 6.40
C GLU A 15 0.89 -1.16 6.42
N PRO A 16 0.70 -0.50 5.28
CA PRO A 16 -0.26 0.58 5.19
C PRO A 16 -1.60 0.04 5.67
N GLN A 17 -2.33 0.84 6.44
CA GLN A 17 -3.56 0.40 7.09
C GLN A 17 -4.56 -0.09 6.04
N GLU A 18 -4.58 -1.39 5.75
CA GLU A 18 -5.50 -2.01 4.79
C GLU A 18 -6.94 -1.66 5.12
N SER A 19 -7.25 -1.42 6.40
CA SER A 19 -8.56 -0.97 6.86
C SER A 19 -9.06 0.31 6.17
N GLN A 20 -8.15 1.21 5.79
CA GLN A 20 -8.46 2.47 5.13
C GLN A 20 -8.51 2.35 3.60
N LEU A 21 -8.01 1.25 3.03
CA LEU A 21 -8.01 0.98 1.60
C LEU A 21 -9.31 0.26 1.19
N VAL A 22 -9.78 0.58 -0.01
CA VAL A 22 -10.93 -0.07 -0.66
C VAL A 22 -10.46 -1.30 -1.42
N GLU A 23 -9.29 -1.21 -2.04
CA GLU A 23 -8.67 -2.28 -2.81
C GLU A 23 -7.54 -2.89 -1.97
N HIS A 24 -7.52 -4.22 -1.87
CA HIS A 24 -6.55 -4.98 -1.08
C HIS A 24 -5.60 -5.79 -1.97
N GLY A 25 -5.34 -5.30 -3.18
CA GLY A 25 -4.47 -5.97 -4.13
C GLY A 25 -3.01 -5.85 -3.69
N HIS A 26 -2.25 -6.94 -3.80
CA HIS A 26 -0.81 -6.96 -3.62
C HIS A 26 -0.15 -7.53 -4.86
N TYR A 27 1.01 -7.01 -5.25
CA TYR A 27 1.81 -7.55 -6.34
C TYR A 27 3.26 -7.69 -5.92
N ALA A 28 3.90 -8.78 -6.37
CA ALA A 28 5.33 -8.95 -6.22
C ALA A 28 6.04 -8.13 -7.30
N ASN A 29 6.88 -7.18 -6.88
CA ASN A 29 7.72 -6.45 -7.83
C ASN A 29 8.90 -7.35 -8.29
N LYS A 30 9.66 -6.90 -9.29
CA LYS A 30 10.83 -7.65 -9.81
C LYS A 30 11.95 -7.88 -8.78
N ARG A 31 11.93 -7.17 -7.64
CA ARG A 31 12.87 -7.32 -6.52
C ARG A 31 12.41 -8.40 -5.53
N GLY A 32 11.23 -8.99 -5.74
CA GLY A 32 10.64 -9.96 -4.82
C GLY A 32 9.97 -9.32 -3.60
N GLU A 33 9.74 -8.00 -3.63
CA GLU A 33 9.01 -7.31 -2.56
C GLU A 33 7.51 -7.37 -2.87
N THR A 34 6.73 -7.78 -1.88
CA THR A 34 5.27 -7.66 -1.90
C THR A 34 4.92 -6.19 -1.69
N VAL A 35 4.43 -5.55 -2.74
CA VAL A 35 4.01 -4.15 -2.73
C VAL A 35 2.51 -4.10 -2.92
N HIS A 36 1.86 -3.22 -2.18
CA HIS A 36 0.43 -2.97 -2.40
C HIS A 36 0.18 -2.38 -3.79
N SER A 37 -0.79 -2.94 -4.49
CA SER A 37 -1.33 -2.36 -5.72
C SER A 37 -1.92 -0.97 -5.45
N PRO A 38 -1.95 -0.08 -6.45
CA PRO A 38 -2.63 1.20 -6.32
C PRO A 38 -4.06 1.01 -5.85
N ALA A 39 -4.41 1.66 -4.75
CA ALA A 39 -5.68 1.44 -4.07
C ALA A 39 -6.30 2.76 -3.61
N HIS A 40 -7.62 2.87 -3.73
CA HIS A 40 -8.35 4.03 -3.24
C HIS A 40 -8.53 3.94 -1.73
N THR A 41 -8.49 5.08 -1.05
CA THR A 41 -8.88 5.12 0.37
C THR A 41 -10.35 5.44 0.54
N LYS A 42 -10.96 4.85 1.57
CA LYS A 42 -12.38 5.03 1.90
C LYS A 42 -12.71 6.48 2.25
N ASN A 43 -11.81 7.16 2.95
CA ASN A 43 -11.99 8.56 3.37
C ASN A 43 -11.32 9.58 2.44
N GLY A 44 -10.69 9.14 1.34
CA GLY A 44 -9.84 10.00 0.51
C GLY A 44 -8.57 10.51 1.24
N ALA A 45 -8.36 10.11 2.50
CA ALA A 45 -7.18 10.43 3.28
C ALA A 45 -5.98 9.61 2.79
N LYS A 46 -4.79 10.20 2.83
CA LYS A 46 -3.54 9.49 2.56
C LYS A 46 -3.32 8.45 3.67
N PRO A 47 -3.25 7.15 3.33
CA PRO A 47 -2.91 6.13 4.30
C PRO A 47 -1.39 6.13 4.55
N ASP A 48 -0.98 5.95 5.79
CA ASP A 48 0.42 5.79 6.16
C ASP A 48 1.08 4.68 5.34
N GLY A 49 2.32 4.90 4.87
CA GLY A 49 3.02 3.98 3.98
C GLY A 49 2.77 4.20 2.48
N THR A 50 1.87 5.12 2.11
CA THR A 50 1.77 5.59 0.72
C THR A 50 3.06 6.24 0.27
N SER A 51 3.52 5.89 -0.93
CA SER A 51 4.66 6.53 -1.60
C SER A 51 4.23 7.65 -2.57
N ALA A 52 3.03 7.54 -3.15
CA ALA A 52 2.52 8.55 -4.09
C ALA A 52 0.99 8.54 -4.20
N ARG A 53 0.38 9.69 -4.48
CA ARG A 53 -1.02 9.81 -4.94
C ARG A 53 -1.07 9.97 -6.45
N CYS A 54 -1.82 9.10 -7.12
CA CYS A 54 -2.11 9.20 -8.54
C CYS A 54 -3.18 10.27 -8.84
N ARG A 55 -3.24 10.76 -10.08
CA ARG A 55 -4.23 11.77 -10.51
C ARG A 55 -5.67 11.29 -10.56
N ASP A 56 -5.89 9.99 -10.63
CA ASP A 56 -7.21 9.39 -10.55
C ASP A 56 -7.76 9.31 -9.11
N GLY A 57 -6.91 9.60 -8.10
CA GLY A 57 -7.26 9.49 -6.67
C GLY A 57 -6.86 8.17 -6.01
N SER A 58 -6.19 7.28 -6.74
CA SER A 58 -5.60 6.07 -6.18
C SER A 58 -4.26 6.36 -5.49
N TYR A 59 -3.92 5.59 -4.46
CA TYR A 59 -2.67 5.72 -3.71
C TYR A 59 -1.75 4.55 -4.03
N SER A 60 -0.50 4.86 -4.41
CA SER A 60 0.53 3.89 -4.77
C SER A 60 1.50 3.69 -3.62
N PHE A 61 1.80 2.43 -3.33
CA PHE A 61 2.73 2.01 -2.27
C PHE A 61 4.09 1.60 -2.85
N SER A 62 4.31 1.92 -4.12
CA SER A 62 5.50 1.55 -4.86
C SER A 62 6.66 2.47 -4.49
N HIS A 63 7.75 1.89 -3.97
CA HIS A 63 9.01 2.61 -3.75
C HIS A 63 9.73 3.04 -5.03
N SER A 64 9.25 2.62 -6.21
CA SER A 64 9.85 2.99 -7.48
C SER A 64 9.08 4.13 -8.10
N HIS A 65 9.78 5.22 -8.45
CA HIS A 65 9.21 6.39 -9.13
C HIS A 65 9.08 6.18 -10.65
N ARG A 66 9.80 5.21 -11.23
CA ARG A 66 9.77 4.95 -12.67
C ARG A 66 8.49 4.20 -13.03
N GLY A 67 7.58 4.89 -13.71
CA GLY A 67 6.32 4.30 -14.21
C GLY A 67 5.15 4.39 -13.24
N THR A 68 5.33 5.03 -12.07
CA THR A 68 4.27 5.19 -11.08
C THR A 68 3.14 6.01 -11.66
N CYS A 69 1.91 5.52 -11.51
CA CYS A 69 0.71 6.15 -12.04
C CYS A 69 0.75 6.42 -13.55
N SER A 70 1.64 5.80 -14.35
CA SER A 70 1.68 6.02 -15.80
C SER A 70 0.38 5.63 -16.49
N ARG A 71 -0.31 4.60 -15.98
CA ARG A 71 -1.65 4.20 -16.44
C ARG A 71 -2.77 5.09 -15.90
N HIS A 72 -2.49 5.89 -14.88
CA HIS A 72 -3.44 6.70 -14.12
C HIS A 72 -3.24 8.21 -14.36
N GLY A 73 -2.61 8.58 -15.48
CA GLY A 73 -2.40 10.00 -15.87
C GLY A 73 -1.22 10.68 -15.19
N GLY A 74 -0.37 9.92 -14.49
CA GLY A 74 0.80 10.41 -13.77
C GLY A 74 0.53 10.63 -12.28
N VAL A 75 1.59 10.97 -11.57
CA VAL A 75 1.54 11.24 -10.14
C VAL A 75 0.98 12.64 -9.90
N ALA A 76 0.01 12.74 -9.00
CA ALA A 76 -0.51 14.02 -8.52
C ALA A 76 0.36 14.56 -7.38
N GLU A 77 0.76 13.70 -6.45
CA GLU A 77 1.52 14.07 -5.26
C GLU A 77 2.48 12.95 -4.86
N TRP A 78 3.71 13.31 -4.48
CA TRP A 78 4.67 12.40 -3.87
C TRP A 78 4.68 12.63 -2.37
N GLU A 79 4.97 11.58 -1.62
CA GLU A 79 4.86 11.54 -0.16
C GLU A 79 6.20 11.35 0.56
#